data_AF-A0A8B9LIL2-F1
#
_entry.id   AF-A0A8B9LIL2-F1
#
_cell.length_a   1.000
_cell.length_b   1.000
_cell.length_c   1.000
_cell.angle_alpha   90.00
_cell.angle_beta   90.00
_cell.angle_gamma   90.00
#
_symmetry.space_group_name_H-M   'P 1'
#
loop_
_entity.id
_entity.type
_entity.pdbx_description
1 polymer ?
#
loop_
_entity_poly.entity_id
_entity_poly.type
_entity_poly.pdbx_seq_one_letter_code
_entity_poly.pdbx_strand_id
1 'polypeptide(L)'
;MACWVSPNATQAQIKTAYYKQSFLYHPDKNPGREEATYRFAQISEAYSILGSVGLRKKYDRGILSSADIQGAGRPSGKDTSASSRFSGPQQKGQRRSQKPSTMTVGGKPVFNFDAFFQAHYGEQLQREQAMRQWRQQSEQRKKDELANRKLGRFMEMAVGMLLAMGVLVVFSLRS
;
A
#
# COMPACT_ATOMS: atom_id res chain seq x y z
N MET A 1 3.91 -14.26 -23.46
CA MET A 1 4.15 -14.00 -22.02
C MET A 1 2.82 -13.72 -21.34
N ALA A 2 2.32 -14.66 -20.53
CA ALA A 2 1.06 -14.49 -19.80
C ALA A 2 1.31 -13.65 -18.55
N CYS A 3 1.26 -12.31 -18.68
CA CYS A 3 1.36 -11.41 -17.56
C CYS A 3 -0.02 -11.30 -16.90
N TRP A 4 -0.12 -11.77 -15.66
CA TRP A 4 -1.32 -11.77 -14.81
C TRP A 4 -1.72 -10.37 -14.33
N VAL A 5 -1.19 -9.34 -14.98
CA VAL A 5 -1.27 -7.94 -14.57
C VAL A 5 -1.56 -7.10 -15.81
N SER A 6 -2.47 -6.13 -15.67
CA SER A 6 -2.85 -5.23 -16.76
C SER A 6 -1.62 -4.49 -17.32
N PRO A 7 -1.54 -4.21 -18.63
CA PRO A 7 -0.45 -3.43 -19.22
C PRO A 7 -0.30 -2.04 -18.58
N ASN A 8 -1.39 -1.49 -18.02
CA ASN A 8 -1.41 -0.21 -17.31
C ASN A 8 -1.15 -0.34 -15.80
N ALA A 9 -0.79 -1.52 -15.29
CA ALA A 9 -0.61 -1.74 -13.87
C ALA A 9 0.54 -0.88 -13.31
N THR A 10 0.38 -0.34 -12.10
CA THR A 10 1.44 0.43 -11.44
C THR A 10 2.56 -0.49 -10.94
N GLN A 11 3.74 0.08 -10.66
CA GLN A 11 4.87 -0.71 -10.13
C GLN A 11 4.51 -1.42 -8.83
N ALA A 12 3.71 -0.77 -7.98
CA ALA A 12 3.19 -1.36 -6.76
C ALA A 12 2.31 -2.58 -7.05
N GLN A 13 1.40 -2.48 -8.02
CA GLN A 13 0.52 -3.58 -8.40
C GLN A 13 1.27 -4.78 -9.00
N ILE A 14 2.27 -4.53 -9.85
CA ILE A 14 3.13 -5.60 -10.41
C ILE A 14 3.86 -6.34 -9.29
N LYS A 15 4.42 -5.58 -8.35
CA LYS A 15 5.12 -6.14 -7.21
C LYS A 15 4.18 -6.93 -6.29
N THR A 16 2.99 -6.42 -6.00
CA THR A 16 1.97 -7.16 -5.25
C THR A 16 1.52 -8.43 -5.97
N ALA A 17 1.33 -8.38 -7.29
CA ALA A 17 0.93 -9.54 -8.09
C ALA A 17 2.01 -10.62 -8.10
N TYR A 18 3.28 -10.23 -8.28
CA TYR A 18 4.43 -11.12 -8.17
C TYR A 18 4.42 -11.85 -6.82
N TYR A 19 4.30 -11.12 -5.71
CA TYR A 19 4.30 -11.74 -4.38
C TYR A 19 3.15 -12.73 -4.16
N LYS A 20 1.92 -12.36 -4.55
CA LYS A 20 0.76 -13.24 -4.42
C LYS A 20 0.97 -14.55 -5.17
N GLN A 21 1.48 -14.46 -6.39
CA GLN A 21 1.70 -15.62 -7.25
C GLN A 21 2.91 -16.46 -6.78
N SER A 22 3.99 -15.81 -6.33
CA SER A 22 5.15 -16.50 -5.73
C SER A 22 4.79 -17.26 -4.46
N PHE A 23 3.85 -16.76 -3.66
CA PHE A 23 3.36 -17.46 -2.47
C PHE A 23 2.49 -18.68 -2.84
N LEU A 24 1.60 -18.51 -3.83
CA LEU A 24 0.73 -19.58 -4.33
C LEU A 24 1.53 -20.75 -4.93
N TYR A 25 2.54 -20.43 -5.72
CA TYR A 25 3.35 -21.41 -6.44
C TYR A 25 4.72 -21.68 -5.81
N HIS A 26 4.90 -21.36 -4.54
CA HIS A 26 6.17 -21.57 -3.87
C HIS A 26 6.52 -23.08 -3.85
N PRO A 27 7.76 -23.48 -4.20
CA PRO A 27 8.16 -24.89 -4.26
C PRO A 27 8.09 -25.59 -2.89
N ASP A 28 8.25 -24.83 -1.79
CA ASP A 28 8.14 -25.34 -0.41
C ASP A 28 6.69 -25.73 -0.03
N LYS A 29 5.70 -24.98 -0.55
CA LYS A 29 4.28 -25.25 -0.28
C LYS A 29 3.69 -26.28 -1.24
N ASN A 30 4.31 -26.46 -2.40
CA ASN A 30 3.86 -27.38 -3.46
C ASN A 30 4.98 -28.38 -3.83
N PRO A 31 5.48 -29.17 -2.87
CA PRO A 31 6.51 -30.15 -3.17
C PRO A 31 5.98 -31.17 -4.19
N GLY A 32 6.77 -31.44 -5.23
CA GLY A 32 6.44 -32.44 -6.26
C GLY A 32 5.47 -32.00 -7.36
N ARG A 33 5.01 -30.75 -7.37
CA ARG A 33 4.20 -30.22 -8.49
C ARG A 33 5.08 -29.48 -9.49
N GLU A 34 5.42 -30.15 -10.60
CA GLU A 34 6.20 -29.55 -11.69
C GLU A 34 5.54 -28.29 -12.28
N GLU A 35 4.21 -28.26 -12.34
CA GLU A 35 3.45 -27.09 -12.78
C GLU A 35 3.70 -25.86 -11.91
N ALA A 36 3.82 -26.02 -10.59
CA ALA A 36 4.07 -24.92 -9.66
C ALA A 36 5.48 -24.36 -9.88
N THR A 37 6.47 -25.24 -10.06
CA THR A 37 7.85 -24.86 -10.39
C THR A 37 7.92 -24.11 -11.72
N TYR A 38 7.24 -24.61 -12.76
CA TYR A 38 7.18 -23.97 -14.06
C TYR A 38 6.53 -22.57 -13.99
N ARG A 39 5.40 -22.46 -13.29
CA ARG A 39 4.73 -21.17 -13.07
C ARG A 39 5.60 -20.21 -12.28
N PHE A 40 6.25 -20.66 -11.21
CA PHE A 40 7.16 -19.86 -10.39
C PHE A 40 8.34 -19.31 -11.20
N ALA A 41 8.92 -20.12 -12.09
CA ALA A 41 9.98 -19.69 -12.99
C ALA A 41 9.49 -18.58 -13.95
N GLN A 42 8.32 -18.77 -14.57
CA GLN A 42 7.71 -17.76 -15.45
C GLN A 42 7.41 -16.44 -14.73
N ILE A 43 6.90 -16.53 -13.49
CA ILE A 43 6.59 -15.36 -12.65
C ILE A 43 7.87 -14.59 -12.32
N SER A 44 8.95 -15.30 -12.00
CA SER A 44 10.25 -14.72 -11.68
C SER A 44 10.89 -14.02 -12.88
N GLU A 45 10.82 -14.66 -14.06
CA GLU A 45 11.30 -14.07 -15.31
C GLU A 45 10.52 -12.79 -15.66
N ALA A 46 9.18 -12.83 -15.61
CA ALA A 46 8.35 -11.67 -15.90
C ALA A 46 8.65 -10.49 -14.94
N TYR A 47 8.88 -10.78 -13.66
CA TYR A 47 9.22 -9.74 -12.68
C TYR A 47 10.62 -9.17 -12.87
N SER A 48 11.58 -9.93 -13.42
CA SER A 48 12.92 -9.39 -13.74
C SER A 48 12.85 -8.23 -14.74
N ILE A 49 11.89 -8.28 -15.67
CA ILE A 49 11.67 -7.27 -16.70
C ILE A 49 10.75 -6.16 -16.20
N LEU A 50 9.60 -6.53 -15.64
CA LEU A 50 8.53 -5.60 -15.24
C LEU A 50 8.78 -4.96 -13.86
N GLY A 51 9.72 -5.49 -13.08
CA GLY A 51 10.05 -5.03 -11.72
C GLY A 51 10.84 -3.72 -11.67
N SER A 52 11.55 -3.37 -12.75
CA SER A 52 12.27 -2.10 -12.87
C SER A 52 11.56 -1.17 -13.84
N VAL A 53 11.31 0.08 -13.42
CA VAL A 53 10.72 1.12 -14.28
C VAL A 53 11.54 1.32 -15.56
N GLY A 54 12.87 1.21 -15.47
CA GLY A 54 13.76 1.34 -16.63
C GLY A 54 13.59 0.16 -17.61
N LEU A 55 13.62 -1.07 -17.10
CA LEU A 55 13.49 -2.27 -17.92
C LEU A 55 12.08 -2.40 -18.50
N ARG A 56 11.04 -2.04 -17.74
CA ARG A 56 9.67 -2.00 -18.24
C ARG A 56 9.49 -0.99 -19.36
N LYS A 57 10.03 0.23 -19.24
CA LYS A 57 9.99 1.21 -20.33
C LYS A 57 10.70 0.70 -21.59
N LYS A 58 11.81 -0.03 -21.44
CA LYS A 58 12.52 -0.65 -22.56
C LYS A 58 11.70 -1.79 -23.19
N TYR A 59 11.05 -2.60 -22.35
CA TYR A 59 10.15 -3.67 -22.77
C TYR A 59 8.94 -3.13 -23.53
N ASP A 60 8.27 -2.11 -22.99
CA ASP A 60 7.11 -1.46 -23.60
C ASP A 60 7.46 -0.79 -24.95
N ARG A 61 8.72 -0.35 -25.12
CA ARG A 61 9.24 0.24 -26.36
C ARG A 61 9.82 -0.79 -27.34
N GLY A 62 9.88 -2.07 -26.98
CA GLY A 62 10.48 -3.12 -27.81
C GLY A 62 12.00 -3.02 -27.99
N ILE A 63 12.68 -2.20 -27.19
CA ILE A 63 14.14 -1.98 -27.26
C ILE A 63 14.91 -2.78 -26.20
N LEU A 64 14.23 -3.69 -25.50
CA LEU A 64 14.85 -4.49 -24.44
C LEU A 64 15.81 -5.52 -25.04
N SER A 65 17.09 -5.42 -24.69
CA SER A 65 18.10 -6.40 -25.07
C SER A 65 18.40 -7.37 -23.93
N SER A 66 18.77 -8.61 -24.25
CA SER A 66 19.21 -9.61 -23.26
C SER A 66 20.36 -9.12 -22.38
N ALA A 67 21.20 -8.20 -22.89
CA ALA A 67 22.26 -7.55 -22.14
C ALA A 67 21.75 -6.67 -20.99
N ASP A 68 20.59 -6.01 -21.16
CA ASP A 68 19.96 -5.19 -20.12
C ASP A 68 19.43 -6.05 -18.96
N ILE A 69 18.95 -7.26 -19.26
CA ILE A 69 18.44 -8.21 -18.27
C ILE A 69 19.60 -8.79 -17.44
N GLN A 70 20.73 -9.10 -18.07
CA GLN A 70 21.94 -9.57 -17.38
C GLN A 70 22.63 -8.47 -16.55
N GLY A 71 22.59 -7.21 -17.00
CA GLY A 71 23.17 -6.07 -16.29
C GLY A 71 22.43 -5.70 -14.99
N ALA A 72 21.14 -6.04 -14.88
CA ALA A 72 20.31 -5.70 -13.73
C ALA A 72 20.64 -6.50 -12.45
N GLY A 73 21.41 -7.59 -12.56
CA GLY A 73 21.83 -8.43 -11.43
C GLY A 73 23.08 -7.96 -10.69
N ARG A 74 23.83 -6.97 -11.23
CA ARG A 74 25.01 -6.40 -10.56
C ARG A 74 24.61 -5.07 -9.92
N PRO A 75 24.63 -4.93 -8.58
CA PRO A 75 24.60 -3.61 -7.97
C PRO A 75 25.88 -2.92 -8.41
N SER A 76 25.78 -2.04 -9.41
CA SER A 76 26.87 -1.16 -9.78
C SER A 76 27.03 -0.15 -8.65
N GLY A 77 27.85 -0.51 -7.66
CA GLY A 77 28.58 0.47 -6.88
C GLY A 77 29.45 1.24 -7.87
N LYS A 78 28.92 2.33 -8.40
CA LYS A 78 29.72 3.30 -9.14
C LYS A 78 30.03 4.42 -8.19
N ASP A 79 31.15 4.24 -7.51
CA ASP A 79 31.87 5.25 -6.78
C ASP A 79 32.17 6.41 -7.76
N THR A 80 31.43 7.51 -7.64
CA THR A 80 31.89 8.78 -8.18
C THR A 80 32.75 9.45 -7.12
N SER A 81 34.00 9.03 -7.06
CA SER A 81 35.10 9.80 -6.51
C SER A 81 35.39 10.98 -7.44
N ALA A 82 35.05 12.20 -7.02
CA ALA A 82 35.93 13.38 -7.09
C ALA A 82 35.19 14.68 -6.72
N SER A 83 35.91 15.53 -5.98
CA SER A 83 35.61 16.91 -5.58
C SER A 83 34.62 17.08 -4.42
N SER A 84 35.04 16.99 -3.16
CA SER A 84 35.87 17.92 -2.37
C SER A 84 35.04 18.96 -1.57
N ARG A 85 35.19 18.86 -0.23
CA ARG A 85 35.09 19.91 0.79
C ARG A 85 33.69 20.44 1.14
N PHE A 86 33.04 19.80 2.12
CA PHE A 86 32.39 20.55 3.21
C PHE A 86 32.31 19.67 4.47
N SER A 87 33.05 20.06 5.51
CA SER A 87 33.14 19.40 6.81
C SER A 87 31.98 19.84 7.69
N GLY A 88 31.00 18.97 7.92
CA GLY A 88 29.92 19.17 8.89
C GLY A 88 29.93 18.09 9.97
N PRO A 89 29.72 18.39 11.26
CA PRO A 89 29.78 17.38 12.32
C PRO A 89 28.69 16.32 12.18
N GLN A 90 29.14 15.07 12.25
CA GLN A 90 28.40 13.82 12.12
C GLN A 90 27.38 13.63 13.25
N GLN A 91 26.10 13.90 12.99
CA GLN A 91 25.01 13.35 13.80
C GLN A 91 24.88 11.85 13.48
N LYS A 92 25.09 11.02 14.52
CA LYS A 92 24.83 9.57 14.50
C LYS A 92 23.32 9.31 14.36
N GLY A 93 22.79 9.47 13.16
CA GLY A 93 21.55 8.82 12.75
C GLY A 93 21.89 7.40 12.31
N GLN A 94 21.47 6.40 13.09
CA GLN A 94 21.51 5.00 12.68
C GLN A 94 20.78 4.86 11.33
N ARG A 95 21.53 4.77 10.24
CA ARG A 95 21.01 4.24 8.98
C ARG A 95 20.63 2.80 9.29
N ARG A 96 19.34 2.57 9.52
CA ARG A 96 18.74 1.27 9.79
C ARG A 96 18.97 0.42 8.54
N SER A 97 20.13 -0.26 8.49
CA SER A 97 20.43 -1.27 7.49
C SER A 97 19.31 -2.30 7.56
N GLN A 98 18.44 -2.29 6.56
CA GLN A 98 17.46 -3.34 6.36
C GLN A 98 18.25 -4.61 6.07
N LYS A 99 18.58 -5.37 7.12
CA LYS A 99 19.20 -6.68 6.98
C LYS A 99 18.25 -7.54 6.16
N PRO A 100 18.75 -8.31 5.17
CA PRO A 100 17.91 -9.24 4.44
C PRO A 100 17.25 -10.16 5.46
N SER A 101 15.92 -10.20 5.46
CA SER A 101 15.16 -11.05 6.35
C SER A 101 15.42 -12.50 5.94
N THR A 102 16.32 -13.19 6.63
CA THR A 102 16.60 -14.62 6.39
C THR A 102 16.08 -15.42 7.57
N MET A 103 15.30 -16.47 7.30
CA MET A 103 14.83 -17.44 8.29
C MET A 103 15.58 -18.76 8.10
N THR A 104 15.99 -19.40 9.18
CA THR A 104 16.70 -20.67 9.12
C THR A 104 15.69 -21.82 9.22
N VAL A 105 15.59 -22.63 8.17
CA VAL A 105 14.79 -23.86 8.15
C VAL A 105 15.74 -25.01 7.83
N GLY A 106 15.83 -26.00 8.74
CA GLY A 106 16.73 -27.16 8.57
C GLY A 106 18.23 -26.79 8.49
N GLY A 107 18.66 -25.71 9.14
CA GLY A 107 20.07 -25.29 9.18
C GLY A 107 20.57 -24.48 7.98
N LYS A 108 19.73 -24.22 6.97
CA LYS A 108 20.09 -23.38 5.81
C LYS A 108 19.42 -22.00 5.91
N PRO A 109 20.15 -20.90 5.64
CA PRO A 109 19.54 -19.57 5.60
C PRO A 109 18.64 -19.46 4.36
N VAL A 110 17.33 -19.36 4.57
CA VAL A 110 16.33 -19.17 3.53
C VAL A 110 15.87 -17.71 3.55
N PHE A 111 15.67 -17.11 2.38
CA PHE A 111 15.13 -15.75 2.29
C PHE A 111 13.67 -15.73 2.76
N ASN A 112 13.38 -14.92 3.78
CA ASN A 112 12.04 -14.76 4.37
C ASN A 112 11.28 -13.62 3.66
N PHE A 113 10.52 -14.01 2.64
CA PHE A 113 9.71 -13.10 1.84
C PHE A 113 8.61 -12.39 2.64
N ASP A 114 8.00 -13.06 3.63
CA ASP A 114 6.91 -12.49 4.44
C ASP A 114 7.42 -11.36 5.34
N ALA A 115 8.54 -11.58 6.04
CA ALA A 115 9.16 -10.57 6.88
C ALA A 115 9.62 -9.34 6.07
N PHE A 116 10.18 -9.56 4.88
CA PHE A 116 10.54 -8.47 3.97
C PHE A 116 9.30 -7.72 3.47
N PHE A 117 8.25 -8.43 3.06
CA PHE A 117 7.01 -7.84 2.56
C PHE A 117 6.31 -7.00 3.63
N GLN A 118 6.21 -7.50 4.85
CA GLN A 118 5.60 -6.79 5.97
C GLN A 118 6.42 -5.56 6.37
N ALA A 119 7.75 -5.66 6.39
CA ALA A 119 8.63 -4.53 6.68
C ALA A 119 8.60 -3.44 5.59
N HIS A 120 8.40 -3.82 4.32
CA HIS A 120 8.50 -2.87 3.20
C HIS A 120 7.13 -2.34 2.73
N TYR A 121 6.04 -3.08 2.92
CA TYR A 121 4.68 -2.71 2.46
C TYR A 121 3.65 -2.63 3.58
N GLY A 122 3.93 -3.20 4.76
CA GLY A 122 3.00 -3.18 5.88
C GLY A 122 2.67 -1.77 6.35
N GLU A 123 3.67 -0.88 6.42
CA GLU A 123 3.48 0.50 6.88
C GLU A 123 2.60 1.32 5.92
N GLN A 124 2.76 1.13 4.60
CA GLN A 124 1.93 1.81 3.59
C GLN A 124 0.47 1.30 3.61
N LEU A 125 0.27 0.00 3.71
CA LEU A 125 -1.07 -0.60 3.80
C LEU A 125 -1.81 -0.17 5.07
N GLN A 126 -1.13 -0.18 6.22
CA GLN A 126 -1.70 0.31 7.48
C GLN A 126 -2.04 1.79 7.42
N ARG A 127 -1.18 2.63 6.84
CA ARG A 127 -1.48 4.06 6.63
C ARG A 127 -2.70 4.26 5.76
N GLU A 128 -2.85 3.49 4.68
CA GLU A 128 -3.99 3.60 3.79
C GLU A 128 -5.30 3.17 4.49
N GLN A 129 -5.27 2.08 5.24
CA GLN A 129 -6.40 1.62 6.05
C GLN A 129 -6.78 2.62 7.13
N ALA A 130 -5.79 3.15 7.87
CA ALA A 130 -6.01 4.17 8.89
C ALA A 130 -6.61 5.45 8.29
N MET A 131 -6.15 5.89 7.11
CA MET A 131 -6.73 7.05 6.43
C MET A 131 -8.17 6.82 5.97
N ARG A 132 -8.51 5.61 5.50
CA ARG A 132 -9.90 5.27 5.14
C ARG A 132 -10.81 5.26 6.35
N GLN A 133 -10.36 4.66 7.45
CA GLN A 133 -11.09 4.65 8.71
C GLN A 133 -11.26 6.07 9.27
N TRP A 134 -10.19 6.87 9.27
CA TRP A 134 -10.25 8.27 9.68
C TRP A 134 -11.23 9.08 8.81
N ARG A 135 -11.22 8.88 7.49
CA ARG A 135 -12.18 9.53 6.58
C ARG A 135 -13.62 9.16 6.93
N GLN A 136 -13.92 7.87 7.05
CA GLN A 136 -15.27 7.39 7.39
C GLN A 136 -15.74 7.96 8.74
N GLN A 137 -14.86 7.93 9.73
CA GLN A 137 -15.16 8.41 11.08
C GLN A 137 -15.34 9.94 11.09
N SER A 138 -14.57 10.68 10.29
CA SER A 138 -14.73 12.13 10.14
C SER A 138 -16.06 12.49 9.47
N GLU A 139 -16.53 11.69 8.50
CA GLU A 139 -17.81 11.89 7.84
C GLU A 139 -18.99 11.55 8.76
N GLN A 140 -18.88 10.48 9.54
CA GLN A 140 -19.87 10.15 10.56
C GLN A 140 -19.99 11.27 11.59
N ARG A 141 -18.86 11.74 12.14
CA ARG A 141 -18.86 12.88 13.09
C ARG A 141 -19.54 14.12 12.51
N LYS A 142 -19.30 14.44 11.24
CA LYS A 142 -19.98 15.55 10.56
C LYS A 142 -21.49 15.32 10.40
N LYS A 143 -21.91 14.09 10.08
CA LYS A 143 -23.33 13.72 9.99
C LYS A 143 -24.03 13.80 11.34
N ASP A 144 -23.38 13.30 12.39
CA ASP A 144 -23.88 13.35 13.77
C ASP A 144 -23.99 14.79 14.27
N GLU A 145 -23.00 15.63 13.97
CA GLU A 145 -23.02 17.06 14.31
C GLU A 145 -24.17 17.78 13.60
N LEU A 146 -24.39 17.52 12.30
CA LEU A 146 -25.51 18.07 11.55
C LEU A 146 -26.86 17.56 12.05
N ALA A 147 -26.96 16.27 12.40
CA ALA A 147 -28.17 15.67 12.94
C ALA A 147 -28.53 16.28 14.30
N ASN A 148 -27.56 16.45 15.20
CA ASN A 148 -27.77 17.07 16.49
C ASN A 148 -28.17 18.55 16.36
N ARG A 149 -27.52 19.31 15.47
CA ARG A 149 -27.93 20.70 15.16
C ARG A 149 -29.32 20.80 14.53
N LYS A 150 -29.74 19.81 13.73
CA LYS A 150 -31.11 19.75 13.18
C LYS A 150 -32.12 19.40 14.26
N LEU A 151 -31.82 18.44 15.13
CA LEU A 151 -32.68 18.03 16.23
C LEU A 151 -32.91 19.18 17.22
N GLY A 152 -31.85 19.92 17.58
CA GLY A 152 -31.97 21.11 18.43
C GLY A 152 -32.91 22.16 17.84
N ARG A 153 -32.72 22.51 16.55
CA ARG A 153 -33.62 23.45 15.85
C ARG A 153 -35.06 22.95 15.76
N PHE A 154 -35.26 21.65 15.56
CA PHE A 154 -36.60 21.06 15.54
C PHE A 154 -37.27 21.15 16.92
N MET A 155 -36.52 20.87 17.99
CA MET A 155 -37.01 20.97 19.36
C MET A 155 -37.38 22.40 19.74
N GLU A 156 -36.59 23.40 19.34
CA GLU A 156 -36.92 24.83 19.53
C GLU A 156 -38.21 25.22 18.81
N MET A 157 -38.37 24.80 17.55
CA MET A 157 -39.59 25.05 16.78
C MET A 157 -40.81 24.37 17.40
N ALA A 158 -40.67 23.14 17.90
CA ALA A 158 -41.74 22.40 18.55
C ALA A 158 -42.17 23.06 19.88
N VAL A 159 -41.21 23.51 20.70
CA VAL A 159 -41.50 24.26 21.94
C VAL A 159 -42.19 25.58 21.61
N GLY A 160 -41.71 26.32 20.61
CA GLY A 160 -42.34 27.57 20.17
C GLY A 160 -43.78 27.37 19.67
N MET A 161 -44.03 26.29 18.90
CA MET A 161 -45.36 25.94 18.42
C MET A 161 -46.32 25.56 19.56
N LEU A 162 -45.86 24.79 20.55
CA LEU A 162 -46.65 24.44 21.73
C LEU A 162 -47.01 25.68 22.55
N LEU A 163 -46.07 26.60 22.75
CA LEU A 163 -46.34 27.87 23.44
C LEU A 163 -47.34 28.73 22.66
N ALA A 164 -47.19 28.85 21.34
CA ALA A 164 -48.12 29.60 20.50
C ALA A 164 -49.54 29.01 20.54
N MET A 165 -49.66 27.68 20.49
CA MET A 165 -50.95 26.98 20.65
C MET A 165 -51.55 27.20 22.04
N GLY A 166 -50.74 27.17 23.10
CA GLY A 166 -51.19 27.48 24.46
C GLY A 166 -51.74 28.90 24.58
N VAL A 167 -51.07 29.89 23.99
CA VAL A 167 -51.55 31.28 23.95
C VAL A 167 -52.87 31.39 23.17
N LEU A 168 -52.99 30.69 22.03
CA LEU A 168 -54.22 30.64 21.23
C LEU A 168 -55.41 30.08 22.03
N VAL A 169 -55.18 28.98 22.77
CA VAL A 169 -56.21 28.35 23.61
C VAL A 169 -56.66 29.29 24.73
N VAL A 170 -55.71 29.93 25.43
CA VAL A 170 -56.03 30.91 26.48
C VAL A 170 -56.81 32.09 25.92
N PHE A 171 -56.46 32.57 24.73
CA PHE A 171 -57.16 33.67 24.06
C PHE A 171 -58.59 33.27 23.63
N SER A 172 -58.77 32.03 23.15
CA SER A 172 -60.09 31.50 22.78
C SER A 172 -61.02 31.23 23.97
N LEU A 173 -60.47 31.06 25.18
CA LEU A 173 -61.26 30.90 26.41
C LEU A 173 -61.62 32.23 27.08
N ARG A 174 -60.96 33.32 26.68
CA ARG A 174 -61.14 34.68 27.24
C ARG A 174 -62.12 35.54 26.43
N SER A 175 -62.37 35.16 25.17
CA SER A 175 -63.30 35.82 24.22
C SER A 175 -64.66 35.14 24.25
#